data_AF-A0A2C9VKL9-F1
#
_entry.id   AF-A0A2C9VKL9-F1
#
_cell.length_a   1.000
_cell.length_b   1.000
_cell.length_c   1.000
_cell.angle_alpha   90.00
_cell.angle_beta   90.00
_cell.angle_gamma   90.00
#
_symmetry.space_group_name_H-M   'P 1'
#
loop_
_entity.id
_entity.type
_entity.pdbx_description
1 polymer ?
#
loop_
_entity_poly.entity_id
_entity_poly.type
_entity_poly.pdbx_seq_one_letter_code
_entity_poly.pdbx_strand_id
1 'polypeptide(L)'
;MLLILLMMFMAYIFAGSFERFRGIFHEGEIDKRVQFLIEGLFAIRKAKFQGYPAVRPELDLVEQEDQLTHEISLQEDIDTKITLDIFKLDPNFLENEKRYEELRKNILGEESADEEGSDAASGDEDDDEEEDDDDDDDDEEEEEEEEEEEEEEEEEEEEEEEEEEEEEDRKDEKEEEEEEGERMEGRKVAFH
;
A
#
# COMPACT_ATOMS: atom_id res chain seq x y z
N MET A 1 14.92 0.41 -16.71
CA MET A 1 13.90 0.49 -17.78
C MET A 1 12.80 -0.56 -17.61
N LEU A 2 13.10 -1.84 -17.39
CA LEU A 2 12.06 -2.89 -17.24
C LEU A 2 11.20 -2.71 -15.97
N LEU A 3 11.82 -2.44 -14.82
CA LEU A 3 11.10 -2.15 -13.56
C LEU A 3 10.20 -0.90 -13.66
N ILE A 4 10.70 0.18 -14.27
CA ILE A 4 9.91 1.40 -14.50
C ILE A 4 8.70 1.11 -15.39
N LEU A 5 8.87 0.31 -16.44
CA LEU A 5 7.78 -0.09 -17.32
C LEU A 5 6.75 -0.95 -16.58
N LEU A 6 7.19 -1.86 -15.71
CA LEU A 6 6.32 -2.69 -14.86
C LEU A 6 5.51 -1.81 -13.90
N MET A 7 6.15 -0.85 -13.22
CA MET A 7 5.46 0.07 -12.31
C MET A 7 4.42 0.93 -13.02
N MET A 8 4.74 1.46 -14.20
CA MET A 8 3.77 2.21 -15.02
C MET A 8 2.60 1.35 -15.49
N PHE A 9 2.85 0.09 -15.83
CA PHE A 9 1.81 -0.85 -16.24
C PHE A 9 0.90 -1.23 -15.06
N MET A 10 1.47 -1.45 -13.87
CA MET A 10 0.71 -1.71 -12.64
C MET A 10 -0.14 -0.50 -12.26
N ALA A 11 0.41 0.72 -12.32
CA ALA A 11 -0.35 1.95 -12.05
C ALA A 11 -1.54 2.11 -13.02
N TYR A 12 -1.35 1.80 -14.30
CA TYR A 12 -2.41 1.83 -15.30
C TYR A 12 -3.51 0.79 -15.01
N ILE A 13 -3.14 -0.45 -14.70
CA ILE A 13 -4.10 -1.52 -14.33
C ILE A 13 -4.84 -1.17 -13.04
N PHE A 14 -4.13 -0.64 -12.05
CA PHE A 14 -4.69 -0.22 -10.79
C PHE A 14 -5.75 0.87 -11.00
N ALA A 15 -5.42 1.93 -11.75
CA ALA A 15 -6.39 2.97 -12.12
C ALA A 15 -7.60 2.40 -12.86
N GLY A 16 -7.37 1.54 -13.86
CA GLY A 16 -8.44 0.89 -14.61
C GLY A 16 -9.35 0.01 -13.75
N SER A 17 -8.84 -0.61 -12.69
CA SER A 17 -9.64 -1.41 -11.75
C SER A 17 -10.60 -0.53 -10.94
N PHE A 18 -10.12 0.64 -10.47
CA PHE A 18 -10.97 1.61 -9.78
C PHE A 18 -12.01 2.28 -10.69
N GLU A 19 -11.67 2.52 -11.96
CA GLU A 19 -12.66 2.98 -12.95
C GLU A 19 -13.80 1.96 -13.11
N ARG A 20 -13.50 0.66 -13.08
CA ARG A 20 -14.53 -0.40 -13.12
C ARG A 20 -15.41 -0.38 -11.88
N PHE A 21 -14.83 -0.24 -10.68
CA PHE A 21 -15.61 -0.10 -9.45
C PHE A 21 -16.51 1.14 -9.47
N ARG A 22 -16.01 2.28 -9.97
CA ARG A 22 -16.80 3.50 -10.15
C ARG A 22 -17.98 3.29 -11.10
N GLY A 23 -17.77 2.57 -12.20
CA GLY A 23 -18.84 2.20 -13.14
C GLY A 23 -19.92 1.35 -12.48
N ILE A 24 -19.53 0.31 -11.72
CA ILE A 24 -20.47 -0.53 -10.97
C ILE A 24 -21.28 0.29 -9.96
N PHE A 25 -20.62 1.25 -9.29
CA PHE A 25 -21.23 2.11 -8.29
C PHE A 25 -22.31 3.05 -8.87
N HIS A 26 -22.08 3.62 -10.06
CA HIS A 26 -22.99 4.62 -10.65
C HIS A 26 -23.99 4.04 -11.67
N GLU A 27 -23.62 2.98 -12.39
CA GLU A 27 -24.40 2.46 -13.54
C GLU A 27 -25.21 1.20 -13.22
N GLY A 28 -25.03 0.61 -12.04
CA GLY A 28 -25.71 -0.63 -11.62
C GLY A 28 -26.80 -0.44 -10.57
N GLU A 29 -27.85 -1.26 -10.62
CA GLU A 29 -28.67 -1.54 -9.43
C GLU A 29 -27.85 -2.48 -8.52
N ILE A 30 -27.20 -1.90 -7.51
CA ILE A 30 -26.37 -2.65 -6.55
C ILE A 30 -27.05 -2.74 -5.18
N ASP A 31 -26.78 -3.84 -4.47
CA ASP A 31 -27.25 -4.00 -3.10
C ASP A 31 -26.49 -3.06 -2.15
N LYS A 32 -27.17 -2.57 -1.10
CA LYS A 32 -26.59 -1.63 -0.11
C LYS A 32 -25.28 -2.14 0.49
N ARG A 33 -25.17 -3.46 0.74
CA ARG A 33 -23.93 -4.03 1.27
C ARG A 33 -22.76 -3.82 0.31
N VAL A 34 -22.98 -4.04 -0.99
CA VAL A 34 -21.93 -3.87 -2.01
C VAL A 34 -21.58 -2.39 -2.17
N GLN A 35 -22.56 -1.51 -2.04
CA GLN A 35 -22.35 -0.06 -2.06
C GLN A 35 -21.40 0.38 -0.93
N PHE A 36 -21.68 0.00 0.33
CA PHE A 36 -20.82 0.32 1.47
C PHE A 36 -19.39 -0.23 1.32
N LEU A 37 -19.25 -1.45 0.77
CA LEU A 37 -17.92 -2.03 0.52
C LEU A 37 -17.11 -1.24 -0.52
N ILE A 38 -17.76 -0.77 -1.58
CA ILE A 38 -17.09 0.04 -2.62
C ILE A 38 -16.76 1.43 -2.09
N GLU A 39 -17.66 2.05 -1.32
CA GLU A 39 -17.41 3.34 -0.65
C GLU A 39 -16.21 3.25 0.30
N GLY A 40 -16.18 2.22 1.16
CA GLY A 40 -15.03 1.97 2.05
C GLY A 40 -13.72 1.78 1.28
N LEU A 41 -13.73 1.07 0.15
CA LEU A 41 -12.55 0.94 -0.71
C LEU A 41 -12.08 2.30 -1.28
N PHE A 42 -12.99 3.20 -1.60
CA PHE A 42 -12.63 4.55 -2.06
C PHE A 42 -12.09 5.41 -0.92
N ALA A 43 -12.63 5.29 0.29
CA ALA A 43 -12.11 5.98 1.48
C ALA A 43 -10.66 5.55 1.77
N ILE A 44 -10.38 4.24 1.82
CA ILE A 44 -9.02 3.70 2.00
C ILE A 44 -8.06 4.25 0.93
N ARG A 45 -8.51 4.35 -0.33
CA ARG A 45 -7.68 4.93 -1.40
C ARG A 45 -7.43 6.43 -1.20
N LYS A 46 -8.43 7.18 -0.70
CA LYS A 46 -8.32 8.63 -0.44
C LYS A 46 -7.29 8.88 0.67
N ALA A 47 -7.36 8.09 1.73
CA ALA A 47 -6.38 7.99 2.82
C ALA A 47 -5.05 7.31 2.41
N LYS A 48 -4.75 7.20 1.10
CA LYS A 48 -3.48 6.65 0.57
C LYS A 48 -3.06 5.29 1.17
N PHE A 49 -4.03 4.46 1.61
CA PHE A 49 -3.81 3.18 2.29
C PHE A 49 -3.11 3.31 3.67
N GLN A 50 -3.31 4.40 4.40
CA GLN A 50 -3.01 4.50 5.85
C GLN A 50 -3.63 3.29 6.59
N GLY A 51 -2.90 2.72 7.55
CA GLY A 51 -3.27 1.47 8.24
C GLY A 51 -3.10 0.17 7.44
N TYR A 52 -2.76 0.23 6.14
CA TYR A 52 -2.55 -0.94 5.28
C TYR A 52 -1.13 -1.00 4.71
N PRO A 53 -0.08 -1.18 5.54
CA PRO A 53 1.30 -1.26 5.07
C PRO A 53 1.48 -2.45 4.13
N ALA A 54 2.18 -2.23 3.01
CA ALA A 54 2.41 -3.27 2.01
C ALA A 54 3.20 -4.49 2.55
N VAL A 55 4.09 -4.24 3.52
CA VAL A 55 4.83 -5.25 4.29
C VAL A 55 4.88 -4.77 5.73
N ARG A 56 4.47 -5.62 6.68
CA ARG A 56 4.58 -5.31 8.11
C ARG A 56 6.07 -5.30 8.52
N PRO A 57 6.54 -4.35 9.35
CA PRO A 57 7.96 -4.19 9.67
C PRO A 57 8.65 -5.47 10.19
N GLU A 58 7.97 -6.24 11.01
CA GLU A 58 8.44 -7.51 11.58
C GLU A 58 8.56 -8.64 10.53
N LEU A 59 7.97 -8.46 9.35
CA LEU A 59 8.03 -9.40 8.23
C LEU A 59 9.05 -8.99 7.16
N ASP A 60 9.70 -7.82 7.28
CA ASP A 60 10.72 -7.35 6.35
C ASP A 60 12.10 -7.98 6.67
N LEU A 61 12.21 -9.29 6.42
CA LEU A 61 13.36 -10.10 6.82
C LEU A 61 14.38 -10.35 5.69
N VAL A 62 14.06 -9.99 4.45
CA VAL A 62 14.83 -10.39 3.27
C VAL A 62 15.18 -9.18 2.42
N GLU A 63 16.48 -8.98 2.20
CA GLU A 63 16.99 -7.91 1.34
C GLU A 63 16.41 -8.01 -0.08
N GLN A 64 16.11 -6.86 -0.69
CA GLN A 64 15.47 -6.80 -2.01
C GLN A 64 16.26 -7.54 -3.11
N GLU A 65 17.59 -7.60 -2.99
CA GLU A 65 18.48 -8.27 -3.94
C GLU A 65 18.36 -9.81 -3.90
N ASP A 66 17.95 -10.35 -2.75
CA ASP A 66 17.80 -11.79 -2.49
C ASP A 66 16.36 -12.29 -2.72
N GLN A 67 15.41 -11.38 -2.97
CA GLN A 67 14.02 -11.73 -3.24
C GLN A 67 13.84 -12.31 -4.64
N LEU A 68 13.20 -13.48 -4.72
CA LEU A 68 12.86 -14.16 -5.98
C LEU A 68 11.34 -14.08 -6.24
N THR A 69 10.92 -13.13 -7.07
CA THR A 69 9.52 -12.98 -7.47
C THR A 69 9.15 -14.01 -8.53
N HIS A 70 8.16 -14.86 -8.24
CA HIS A 70 7.63 -15.83 -9.18
C HIS A 70 6.42 -15.23 -9.92
N GLU A 71 6.45 -15.22 -11.26
CA GLU A 71 5.32 -14.81 -12.08
C GLU A 71 4.43 -16.02 -12.40
N ILE A 72 3.23 -16.05 -11.82
CA ILE A 72 2.27 -17.15 -12.00
C ILE A 72 0.95 -16.57 -12.50
N SER A 73 0.36 -17.21 -13.52
CA SER A 73 -0.93 -16.77 -14.09
C SER A 73 -2.11 -17.49 -13.42
N LEU A 74 -3.23 -16.78 -13.25
CA LEU A 74 -4.47 -17.36 -12.74
C LEU A 74 -5.07 -18.45 -13.65
N GLN A 75 -4.72 -18.46 -14.94
CA GLN A 75 -5.20 -19.44 -15.90
C GLN A 75 -4.24 -20.61 -16.10
N GLU A 76 -3.11 -20.63 -15.38
CA GLU A 76 -2.11 -21.67 -15.50
C GLU A 76 -2.52 -22.94 -14.75
N ASP A 77 -2.31 -24.10 -15.37
CA ASP A 77 -2.46 -25.39 -14.71
C ASP A 77 -1.20 -25.67 -13.86
N ILE A 78 -1.31 -25.48 -12.55
CA ILE A 78 -0.21 -25.67 -11.60
C ILE A 78 -0.17 -27.12 -11.09
N ASP A 79 0.98 -27.78 -11.20
CA ASP A 79 1.21 -29.07 -10.54
C ASP A 79 1.39 -28.87 -9.03
N THR A 80 0.41 -29.36 -8.27
CA THR A 80 0.38 -29.27 -6.80
C THR A 80 1.38 -30.19 -6.11
N LYS A 81 1.99 -31.14 -6.82
CA LYS A 81 3.02 -32.06 -6.29
C LYS A 81 2.65 -32.77 -4.97
N ILE A 82 1.36 -32.99 -4.70
CA ILE A 82 0.80 -33.64 -3.47
C ILE A 82 1.53 -34.92 -3.06
N THR A 83 2.12 -35.62 -4.04
CA THR A 83 2.90 -36.82 -3.80
C THR A 83 4.15 -36.63 -2.93
N LEU A 84 4.60 -35.38 -2.70
CA LEU A 84 5.70 -35.02 -1.82
C LEU A 84 5.32 -35.03 -0.33
N ASP A 85 4.03 -34.85 -0.01
CA ASP A 85 3.52 -34.87 1.37
C ASP A 85 3.40 -36.30 1.93
N ILE A 86 3.59 -37.31 1.09
CA ILE A 86 3.49 -38.73 1.44
C ILE A 86 4.89 -39.29 1.61
N PHE A 87 5.20 -39.77 2.82
CA PHE A 87 6.46 -40.46 3.10
C PHE A 87 6.68 -41.64 2.15
N LYS A 88 7.85 -41.64 1.53
CA LYS A 88 8.31 -42.71 0.64
C LYS A 88 9.75 -43.03 0.96
N LEU A 89 10.13 -44.30 0.76
CA LEU A 89 11.52 -44.69 0.87
C LEU A 89 12.32 -44.03 -0.26
N ASP A 90 13.33 -43.27 0.12
CA ASP A 90 14.29 -42.69 -0.82
C ASP A 90 15.51 -43.62 -0.98
N PRO A 91 15.74 -44.21 -2.17
CA PRO A 91 16.93 -45.02 -2.43
C PRO A 91 18.25 -44.24 -2.28
N ASN A 92 18.21 -42.91 -2.43
CA ASN A 92 19.37 -42.02 -2.37
C ASN A 92 19.41 -41.21 -1.07
N PHE A 93 18.69 -41.65 -0.03
CA PHE A 93 18.55 -40.94 1.25
C PHE A 93 19.89 -40.40 1.78
N LEU A 94 20.92 -41.25 1.88
CA LEU A 94 22.22 -40.86 2.41
C LEU A 94 22.92 -39.75 1.61
N GLU A 95 22.73 -39.73 0.29
CA GLU A 95 23.30 -38.68 -0.57
C GLU A 95 22.51 -37.37 -0.44
N ASN A 96 21.18 -37.46 -0.39
CA ASN A 96 20.30 -36.30 -0.27
C ASN A 96 20.44 -35.62 1.10
N GLU A 97 20.54 -36.38 2.19
CA GLU A 97 20.82 -35.86 3.53
C GLU A 97 22.14 -35.08 3.55
N LYS A 98 23.19 -35.64 2.94
CA LYS A 98 24.49 -34.97 2.86
C LYS A 98 24.40 -33.65 2.07
N ARG A 99 23.69 -33.65 0.93
CA ARG A 99 23.47 -32.43 0.13
C ARG A 99 22.67 -31.38 0.89
N TYR A 100 21.68 -31.80 1.67
CA TYR A 100 20.88 -30.91 2.50
C TYR A 100 21.72 -30.31 3.63
N GLU A 101 22.58 -31.10 4.27
CA GLU A 101 23.51 -30.63 5.29
C GLU A 101 24.51 -29.60 4.74
N GLU A 102 25.05 -29.85 3.54
CA GLU A 102 25.91 -28.88 2.82
C GLU A 102 25.15 -27.60 2.49
N LEU A 103 23.89 -27.69 2.02
CA LEU A 103 23.04 -26.54 1.73
C LEU A 103 22.71 -25.73 2.99
N ARG A 104 22.34 -26.39 4.08
CA ARG A 104 22.05 -25.76 5.38
C ARG A 104 23.25 -24.93 5.85
N LYS A 105 24.45 -25.49 5.79
CA LYS A 105 25.69 -24.78 6.16
C LYS A 105 25.96 -23.56 5.28
N ASN A 106 25.64 -23.64 3.99
CA ASN A 106 25.80 -22.52 3.08
C ASN A 106 24.82 -21.37 3.37
N ILE A 107 23.59 -21.67 3.81
CA ILE A 107 22.55 -20.66 4.09
C ILE A 107 22.74 -20.05 5.48
N LEU A 108 22.95 -20.87 6.51
CA LEU A 108 22.98 -20.44 7.92
C LEU A 108 24.40 -20.24 8.48
N GLY A 109 25.43 -20.62 7.74
CA GLY A 109 26.82 -20.62 8.22
C GLY A 109 27.15 -21.82 9.13
N GLU A 110 28.44 -22.11 9.28
CA GLU A 110 28.94 -23.28 10.04
C GLU A 110 28.72 -23.17 11.57
N GLU A 111 28.56 -21.96 12.11
CA GLU A 111 28.39 -21.71 13.55
C GLU A 111 27.01 -22.14 14.08
N SER A 112 25.99 -22.16 13.20
CA SER A 112 24.63 -22.62 13.54
C SER A 112 24.51 -24.14 13.76
N ALA A 113 25.57 -24.90 13.50
CA ALA A 113 25.57 -26.36 13.59
C ALA A 113 25.85 -26.90 15.01
N ASP A 114 26.41 -26.08 15.91
CA ASP A 114 26.79 -26.49 17.28
C ASP A 114 25.65 -26.33 18.31
N GLU A 115 24.54 -25.64 17.97
CA GLU A 115 23.41 -25.39 18.89
C GLU A 115 22.30 -26.46 18.82
N GLU A 116 22.18 -27.26 17.75
CA GLU A 116 21.13 -28.29 17.63
C GLU A 116 21.67 -29.73 17.73
N GLY A 117 22.60 -29.91 18.66
CA GLY A 117 23.40 -31.11 18.83
C GLY A 117 22.97 -32.07 19.94
N SER A 118 21.77 -32.00 20.54
CA SER A 118 21.18 -33.12 21.32
C SER A 118 19.85 -32.73 21.99
N ASP A 119 18.70 -33.11 21.46
CA ASP A 119 17.55 -33.40 22.33
C ASP A 119 16.65 -34.49 21.74
N ALA A 120 16.94 -35.70 22.18
CA ALA A 120 16.09 -36.86 22.05
C ALA A 120 15.91 -37.47 23.44
N ALA A 121 15.14 -36.82 24.33
CA ALA A 121 14.47 -37.47 25.48
C ALA A 121 13.54 -36.52 26.27
N SER A 122 12.31 -37.01 26.54
CA SER A 122 11.33 -36.56 27.57
C SER A 122 10.51 -35.31 27.21
N GLY A 123 9.17 -35.25 27.23
CA GLY A 123 8.16 -36.02 27.97
C GLY A 123 7.76 -35.29 29.26
N ASP A 124 6.47 -34.89 29.37
CA ASP A 124 5.71 -34.21 30.47
C ASP A 124 5.89 -32.69 30.63
N GLU A 125 4.92 -31.85 31.01
CA GLU A 125 3.43 -31.78 31.07
C GLU A 125 3.13 -30.31 31.48
N ASP A 126 2.02 -29.74 30.99
CA ASP A 126 1.26 -28.53 31.42
C ASP A 126 1.91 -27.38 32.23
N ASP A 127 1.72 -26.14 31.75
CA ASP A 127 1.23 -25.05 32.60
C ASP A 127 0.40 -24.06 31.75
N ASP A 128 -0.78 -23.74 32.27
CA ASP A 128 -1.86 -22.91 31.70
C ASP A 128 -1.47 -21.42 31.68
N GLU A 129 -1.72 -20.71 30.58
CA GLU A 129 -1.81 -19.25 30.57
C GLU A 129 -3.05 -18.80 29.77
N GLU A 130 -4.07 -18.33 30.50
CA GLU A 130 -5.25 -17.59 30.04
C GLU A 130 -5.25 -16.22 30.74
N GLU A 131 -5.92 -15.24 30.10
CA GLU A 131 -6.18 -13.83 30.47
C GLU A 131 -5.06 -12.82 30.10
N ASP A 132 -5.30 -11.69 29.44
CA ASP A 132 -6.48 -11.04 28.84
C ASP A 132 -5.90 -9.94 27.92
N ASP A 133 -6.34 -9.87 26.65
CA ASP A 133 -6.10 -8.76 25.71
C ASP A 133 -7.36 -7.88 25.74
N ASP A 134 -7.27 -6.64 26.23
CA ASP A 134 -8.30 -5.59 26.10
C ASP A 134 -7.69 -4.24 26.55
N ASP A 135 -6.78 -3.66 25.76
CA ASP A 135 -6.28 -2.29 25.99
C ASP A 135 -5.86 -1.54 24.69
N ASP A 136 -6.18 -2.05 23.48
CA ASP A 136 -5.75 -1.45 22.19
C ASP A 136 -6.82 -0.56 21.51
N ASP A 137 -8.06 -0.48 22.03
CA ASP A 137 -9.16 0.27 21.38
C ASP A 137 -9.16 1.79 21.71
N ASP A 138 -8.54 2.23 22.82
CA ASP A 138 -8.53 3.66 23.23
C ASP A 138 -7.46 4.47 22.46
N ASP A 139 -6.37 3.83 22.01
CA ASP A 139 -5.29 4.51 21.27
C ASP A 139 -5.67 4.74 19.78
N GLU A 140 -6.52 3.90 19.18
CA GLU A 140 -7.01 4.09 17.80
C GLU A 140 -8.01 5.26 17.68
N GLU A 141 -8.86 5.50 18.70
CA GLU A 141 -9.81 6.63 18.67
C GLU A 141 -9.11 7.99 18.86
N GLU A 142 -8.03 8.07 19.65
CA GLU A 142 -7.24 9.31 19.79
C GLU A 142 -6.43 9.62 18.51
N GLU A 143 -5.90 8.61 17.81
CA GLU A 143 -5.21 8.80 16.53
C GLU A 143 -6.17 9.25 15.40
N GLU A 144 -7.41 8.74 15.36
CA GLU A 144 -8.43 9.17 14.39
C GLU A 144 -8.88 10.63 14.61
N GLU A 145 -9.04 11.07 15.87
CA GLU A 145 -9.39 12.48 16.18
C GLU A 145 -8.26 13.46 15.83
N GLU A 146 -6.99 13.08 16.03
CA GLU A 146 -5.84 13.91 15.63
C GLU A 146 -5.70 13.99 14.09
N GLU A 147 -5.94 12.90 13.34
CA GLU A 147 -5.92 12.94 11.87
C GLU A 147 -7.07 13.79 11.29
N GLU A 148 -8.26 13.79 11.89
CA GLU A 148 -9.38 14.65 11.45
C GLU A 148 -9.10 16.15 11.70
N GLU A 149 -8.46 16.52 12.82
CA GLU A 149 -8.08 17.92 13.09
C GLU A 149 -6.99 18.42 12.10
N GLU A 150 -6.02 17.58 11.72
CA GLU A 150 -5.00 17.93 10.73
C GLU A 150 -5.59 18.09 9.31
N GLU A 151 -6.57 17.26 8.91
CA GLU A 151 -7.24 17.41 7.60
C GLU A 151 -8.09 18.70 7.53
N GLU A 152 -8.74 19.12 8.63
CA GLU A 152 -9.49 20.40 8.66
C GLU A 152 -8.56 21.62 8.57
N GLU A 153 -7.38 21.60 9.19
CA GLU A 153 -6.39 22.68 9.08
C GLU A 153 -5.81 22.80 7.65
N GLU A 154 -5.53 21.67 6.98
CA GLU A 154 -5.05 21.69 5.58
C GLU A 154 -6.13 22.22 4.60
N GLU A 155 -7.41 21.87 4.79
CA GLU A 155 -8.50 22.40 3.96
C GLU A 155 -8.71 23.91 4.17
N GLU A 156 -8.56 24.43 5.40
CA GLU A 156 -8.64 25.88 5.67
C GLU A 156 -7.47 26.66 5.03
N GLU A 157 -6.24 26.11 5.05
CA GLU A 157 -5.08 26.73 4.38
C GLU A 157 -5.23 26.76 2.85
N GLU A 158 -5.76 25.69 2.23
CA GLU A 158 -6.03 25.67 0.77
C GLU A 158 -7.12 26.67 0.38
N GLU A 159 -8.18 26.84 1.18
CA GLU A 159 -9.22 27.84 0.93
C GLU A 159 -8.69 29.28 1.05
N GLU A 160 -7.80 29.57 2.03
CA GLU A 160 -7.17 30.88 2.17
C GLU A 160 -6.24 31.20 0.97
N GLU A 161 -5.47 30.23 0.48
CA GLU A 161 -4.62 30.42 -0.71
C GLU A 161 -5.46 30.68 -1.98
N GLU A 162 -6.57 29.96 -2.18
CA GLU A 162 -7.47 30.21 -3.31
C GLU A 162 -8.13 31.60 -3.25
N GLU A 163 -8.52 32.07 -2.05
CA GLU A 163 -9.06 33.43 -1.89
C GLU A 163 -8.02 34.53 -2.17
N GLU A 164 -6.76 34.32 -1.79
CA GLU A 164 -5.66 35.24 -2.09
C GLU A 164 -5.36 35.33 -3.60
N GLU A 165 -5.35 34.19 -4.30
CA GLU A 165 -5.17 34.16 -5.76
C GLU A 165 -6.34 34.85 -6.49
N GLU A 166 -7.59 34.62 -6.08
CA GLU A 166 -8.74 35.32 -6.65
C GLU A 166 -8.70 36.84 -6.40
N GLU A 167 -8.17 37.28 -5.25
CA GLU A 167 -7.99 38.69 -4.94
C GLU A 167 -6.89 39.35 -5.79
N GLU A 168 -5.81 38.63 -6.09
CA GLU A 168 -4.74 39.10 -6.97
C GLU A 168 -5.24 39.25 -8.41
N ASP A 169 -5.93 38.24 -8.94
CA ASP A 169 -6.53 38.28 -10.28
C ASP A 169 -7.52 39.45 -10.44
N ARG A 170 -8.34 39.73 -9.42
CA ARG A 170 -9.28 40.87 -9.42
C ARG A 170 -8.59 42.24 -9.33
N LYS A 171 -7.36 42.31 -8.82
CA LYS A 171 -6.56 43.54 -8.79
C LYS A 171 -5.94 43.78 -10.16
N ASP A 172 -5.40 42.74 -10.78
CA ASP A 172 -4.81 42.80 -12.12
C ASP A 172 -5.83 43.21 -13.19
N GLU A 173 -7.05 42.66 -13.15
CA GLU A 173 -8.11 43.06 -14.08
C GLU A 173 -8.50 44.55 -13.96
N LYS A 174 -8.46 45.11 -12.73
CA LYS A 174 -8.77 46.53 -12.51
C LYS A 174 -7.66 47.45 -12.98
N GLU A 175 -6.40 47.04 -12.83
CA GLU A 175 -5.26 47.81 -13.34
C GLU A 175 -5.27 47.86 -14.87
N GLU A 176 -5.64 46.76 -15.55
CA GLU A 176 -5.78 46.74 -17.01
C GLU A 176 -6.93 47.64 -17.51
N GLU A 177 -8.08 47.65 -16.82
CA GLU A 177 -9.21 48.53 -17.17
C GLU A 177 -8.90 50.03 -16.96
N GLU A 178 -8.16 50.39 -15.91
CA GLU A 178 -7.71 51.76 -15.68
C GLU A 178 -6.70 52.21 -16.76
N GLU A 179 -5.75 51.35 -17.12
CA GLU A 179 -4.76 51.66 -18.18
C GLU A 179 -5.44 51.81 -19.56
N GLU A 180 -6.47 51.00 -19.85
CA GLU A 180 -7.23 51.11 -21.10
C GLU A 180 -8.11 52.38 -21.13
N GLY A 181 -8.68 52.77 -19.98
CA GLY A 181 -9.44 54.00 -19.79
C GLY A 181 -8.61 55.26 -20.07
N GLU A 182 -7.40 55.33 -19.50
CA GLU A 182 -6.47 56.45 -19.72
C GLU A 182 -6.02 56.54 -21.19
N ARG A 183 -5.83 55.39 -21.85
CA ARG A 183 -5.46 55.30 -23.27
C ARG A 183 -6.56 55.83 -24.21
N MET A 184 -7.82 55.67 -23.83
CA MET A 184 -8.97 56.19 -24.59
C MET A 184 -9.21 57.70 -24.36
N GLU A 185 -8.94 58.21 -23.16
CA GLU A 185 -9.07 59.63 -22.86
C GLU A 185 -7.97 60.47 -23.54
N GLY A 186 -6.73 59.95 -23.60
CA GLY A 186 -5.63 60.58 -24.34
C GLY A 186 -5.86 60.73 -25.86
N ARG A 187 -6.72 59.89 -26.46
CA ARG A 187 -7.08 59.98 -27.89
C ARG A 187 -8.13 61.04 -28.20
N LYS A 188 -8.97 61.45 -27.23
CA LYS A 188 -9.99 62.50 -27.44
C LYS A 188 -9.41 63.91 -27.51
N VAL A 189 -8.20 64.14 -26.97
CA VAL A 189 -7.56 65.46 -26.93
C VAL A 189 -6.82 65.81 -28.24
N ALA A 190 -6.65 64.85 -29.15
CA ALA A 190 -5.89 65.01 -30.40
C ALA A 190 -6.73 65.43 -31.63
N PHE A 191 -8.05 65.59 -31.47
CA PHE A 191 -8.96 66.03 -32.55
C PHE A 191 -9.77 67.27 -32.14
N HIS A 192 -9.12 68.44 -32.13
CA HIS A 192 -9.75 69.75 -32.32
C HIS A 192 -8.81 70.71 -33.06
#